data_AF-A0A183VFG9-F1
#
_entry.id   AF-A0A183VFG9-F1
#
_cell.length_a   1.000
_cell.length_b   1.000
_cell.length_c   1.000
_cell.angle_alpha   90.00
_cell.angle_beta   90.00
_cell.angle_gamma   90.00
#
_symmetry.space_group_name_H-M   'P 1'
#
loop_
_entity.id
_entity.type
_entity.pdbx_description
1 polymer ?
#
loop_
_entity_poly.entity_id
_entity_poly.type
_entity_poly.pdbx_seq_one_letter_code
_entity_poly.pdbx_strand_id
1 'polypeptide(L)'
;MLQFLYIVEVARKEDELAERRPRLFVRSSSVKSMADVLAELSREVISGSSLPKALARIGFKSEYSQGFFEEFQYVVNNFAVDLADGVILGKAVELVAGLEPNSVVGCLRNPSGDRLRKIKNVNEVLSAAKRHGIDTGDVKAESIVQGRTDDILEFVWRLVGVFASMYRPAAETMQSAELLLHVYRQMAERSAITEKIMRLAGKHTHYRRMLGF
;
A
#
# COMPACT_ATOMS: atom_id res chain seq x y z
N MET A 1 -27.77 -10.24 8.65
CA MET A 1 -27.27 -9.21 7.71
C MET A 1 -26.73 -7.97 8.42
N LEU A 2 -27.50 -7.23 9.21
CA LEU A 2 -26.97 -6.06 9.95
C LEU A 2 -25.88 -6.39 10.98
N GLN A 3 -25.98 -7.54 11.65
CA GLN A 3 -24.94 -8.05 12.56
C GLN A 3 -23.59 -8.26 11.84
N PHE A 4 -23.61 -8.71 10.58
CA PHE A 4 -22.40 -8.87 9.79
C PHE A 4 -21.71 -7.53 9.53
N LEU A 5 -22.48 -6.50 9.17
CA LEU A 5 -21.94 -5.14 8.94
C LEU A 5 -21.32 -4.57 10.21
N TYR A 6 -21.97 -4.77 11.36
CA TYR A 6 -21.44 -4.37 12.66
C TYR A 6 -20.13 -5.09 13.00
N ILE A 7 -20.08 -6.42 12.83
CA ILE A 7 -18.87 -7.22 13.08
C ILE A 7 -17.72 -6.74 12.19
N VAL A 8 -17.98 -6.49 10.91
CA VAL A 8 -16.95 -5.99 9.97
C VAL A 8 -16.44 -4.61 10.39
N GLU A 9 -17.32 -3.71 10.81
CA GLU A 9 -16.95 -2.36 11.27
C GLU A 9 -16.09 -2.39 12.53
N VAL A 10 -16.47 -3.21 13.53
CA VAL A 10 -15.72 -3.40 14.78
C VAL A 10 -14.37 -4.05 14.49
N ALA A 11 -14.35 -5.13 13.73
CA ALA A 11 -13.12 -5.85 13.38
C ALA A 11 -12.11 -4.95 12.65
N ARG A 12 -12.55 -3.94 11.89
CA ARG A 12 -11.63 -2.98 11.24
C ARG A 12 -11.02 -1.94 12.17
N LYS A 13 -11.60 -1.74 13.35
CA LYS A 13 -11.07 -0.83 14.38
C LYS A 13 -10.04 -1.51 15.27
N GLU A 14 -10.00 -2.84 15.28
CA GLU A 14 -9.03 -3.62 16.03
C GLU A 14 -7.65 -3.60 15.36
N ASP A 15 -6.61 -3.31 16.15
CA ASP A 15 -5.24 -3.18 15.68
C ASP A 15 -4.63 -4.51 15.22
N GLU A 16 -5.08 -5.65 15.76
CA GLU A 16 -4.61 -6.98 15.33
C GLU A 16 -4.97 -7.28 13.86
N LEU A 17 -6.06 -6.70 13.35
CA LEU A 17 -6.44 -6.80 11.95
C LEU A 17 -5.87 -5.63 11.11
N ALA A 18 -5.28 -4.62 11.78
CA ALA A 18 -4.69 -3.46 11.12
C ALA A 18 -3.42 -3.79 10.34
N GLU A 19 -2.63 -4.79 10.77
CA GLU A 19 -1.42 -5.24 10.06
C GLU A 19 -1.73 -5.78 8.66
N ARG A 20 -2.91 -6.35 8.45
CA ARG A 20 -3.28 -6.98 7.17
C ARG A 20 -4.22 -6.15 6.30
N ARG A 21 -5.03 -5.26 6.90
CA ARG A 21 -6.16 -4.48 6.31
C ARG A 21 -6.49 -4.87 4.87
N PRO A 22 -7.07 -6.07 4.64
CA PRO A 22 -7.47 -6.43 3.30
C PRO A 22 -8.57 -5.46 2.85
N ARG A 23 -8.57 -5.16 1.55
CA ARG A 23 -9.71 -4.51 0.90
C ARG A 23 -10.98 -5.29 1.17
N LEU A 24 -12.03 -4.59 1.60
CA LEU A 24 -13.36 -5.20 1.70
C LEU A 24 -14.04 -5.27 0.34
N PHE A 25 -13.77 -4.30 -0.53
CA PHE A 25 -14.44 -4.19 -1.81
C PHE A 25 -13.46 -4.42 -2.95
N VAL A 26 -13.87 -5.26 -3.90
CA VAL A 26 -13.13 -5.46 -5.15
C VAL A 26 -13.12 -4.16 -5.98
N ARG A 27 -12.09 -3.97 -6.81
CA ARG A 27 -11.93 -2.76 -7.63
C ARG A 27 -13.11 -2.48 -8.56
N SER A 28 -13.69 -3.53 -9.14
CA SER A 28 -14.85 -3.43 -10.04
C SER A 28 -16.18 -3.13 -9.33
N SER A 29 -16.23 -3.19 -8.00
CA SER A 29 -17.44 -2.89 -7.23
C SER A 29 -17.80 -1.41 -7.36
N SER A 30 -19.09 -1.09 -7.52
CA SER A 30 -19.62 0.28 -7.35
C SER A 30 -19.76 0.69 -5.88
N VAL A 31 -19.78 -0.29 -4.97
CA VAL A 31 -19.89 -0.12 -3.52
C VAL A 31 -18.49 -0.08 -2.92
N LYS A 32 -18.11 1.01 -2.23
CA LYS A 32 -16.77 1.24 -1.66
C LYS A 32 -16.77 1.55 -0.17
N SER A 33 -17.93 1.77 0.41
CA SER A 33 -18.09 2.08 1.82
C SER A 33 -19.21 1.26 2.45
N MET A 34 -19.20 1.18 3.78
CA MET A 34 -20.32 0.58 4.49
C MET A 34 -21.61 1.40 4.32
N ALA A 35 -21.49 2.72 4.13
CA ALA A 35 -22.61 3.59 3.79
C ALA A 35 -23.25 3.19 2.45
N ASP A 36 -22.44 2.84 1.44
CA ASP A 36 -22.93 2.37 0.14
C ASP A 36 -23.66 1.03 0.28
N VAL A 37 -23.11 0.09 1.08
CA VAL A 37 -23.76 -1.20 1.36
C VAL A 37 -25.13 -0.97 1.98
N LEU A 38 -25.21 -0.09 2.98
CA LEU A 38 -26.47 0.23 3.66
C LEU A 38 -27.47 0.93 2.74
N ALA A 39 -27.00 1.77 1.82
CA ALA A 39 -27.84 2.41 0.82
C ALA A 39 -28.45 1.37 -0.14
N GLU A 40 -27.65 0.43 -0.64
CA GLU A 40 -28.14 -0.62 -1.54
C GLU A 40 -29.12 -1.56 -0.83
N LEU A 41 -28.81 -1.99 0.40
CA LEU A 41 -29.72 -2.78 1.21
C LEU A 41 -31.03 -2.04 1.55
N SER A 42 -31.00 -0.72 1.65
CA SER A 42 -32.23 0.06 1.88
C SER A 42 -33.20 -0.08 0.72
N ARG A 43 -32.68 -0.11 -0.52
CA ARG A 43 -33.50 -0.25 -1.73
C ARG A 43 -34.16 -1.62 -1.82
N GLU A 44 -33.47 -2.66 -1.38
CA GLU A 44 -33.94 -4.05 -1.46
C GLU A 44 -34.88 -4.44 -0.33
N VAL A 45 -34.66 -3.92 0.89
CA VAL A 45 -35.31 -4.46 2.11
C VAL A 45 -36.37 -3.51 2.70
N ILE A 46 -36.36 -2.22 2.40
CA ILE A 46 -37.24 -1.24 3.06
C ILE A 46 -37.93 -0.31 2.05
N SER A 47 -39.26 -0.34 2.01
CA SER A 47 -40.05 0.65 1.27
C SER A 47 -40.22 1.94 2.07
N GLY A 48 -39.82 3.08 1.52
CA GLY A 48 -40.15 4.41 2.06
C GLY A 48 -39.31 4.88 3.25
N SER A 49 -38.26 4.16 3.64
CA SER A 49 -37.27 4.66 4.60
C SER A 49 -35.84 4.21 4.26
N SER A 50 -34.87 4.56 5.10
CA SER A 50 -33.44 4.39 4.82
C SER A 50 -32.77 3.71 6.01
N LEU A 51 -32.11 2.56 5.77
CA LEU A 51 -31.33 1.84 6.78
C LEU A 51 -30.26 2.72 7.42
N PRO A 52 -29.46 3.52 6.69
CA PRO A 52 -28.53 4.48 7.29
C PRO A 52 -29.18 5.38 8.34
N LYS A 53 -30.36 5.94 8.05
CA LYS A 53 -31.09 6.80 8.99
C LYS A 53 -31.63 6.03 10.19
N ALA A 54 -32.12 4.81 9.99
CA ALA A 54 -32.62 3.96 11.08
C ALA A 54 -31.48 3.55 12.03
N LEU A 55 -30.34 3.14 11.48
CA LEU A 55 -29.15 2.75 12.21
C LEU A 55 -28.53 3.94 12.97
N ALA A 56 -28.51 5.13 12.37
CA ALA A 56 -28.06 6.34 13.05
C ALA A 56 -28.89 6.67 14.30
N ARG A 57 -30.21 6.41 14.29
CA ARG A 57 -31.09 6.64 15.46
C ARG A 57 -30.78 5.72 16.64
N ILE A 58 -30.24 4.53 16.39
CA ILE A 58 -29.80 3.59 17.43
C ILE A 58 -28.30 3.72 17.73
N GLY A 59 -27.65 4.77 17.24
CA GLY A 59 -26.25 5.07 17.53
C GLY A 59 -25.22 4.34 16.66
N PHE A 60 -25.64 3.60 15.63
CA PHE A 60 -24.70 2.99 14.69
C PHE A 60 -24.31 4.01 13.60
N LYS A 61 -23.01 4.27 13.48
CA LYS A 61 -22.43 5.13 12.45
C LYS A 61 -21.41 4.34 11.64
N SER A 62 -21.67 4.21 10.34
CA SER A 62 -20.70 3.66 9.39
C SER A 62 -19.58 4.67 9.13
N GLU A 63 -18.34 4.27 9.35
CA GLU A 63 -17.14 5.08 9.19
C GLU A 63 -16.21 4.51 8.12
N TYR A 64 -16.29 3.20 7.85
CA TYR A 64 -15.42 2.59 6.85
C TYR A 64 -15.74 3.05 5.42
N SER A 65 -14.71 3.56 4.76
CA SER A 65 -14.67 3.85 3.32
C SER A 65 -13.33 3.41 2.76
N GLN A 66 -13.36 2.63 1.68
CA GLN A 66 -12.16 2.15 1.02
C GLN A 66 -11.47 3.30 0.27
N GLY A 67 -10.21 3.55 0.61
CA GLY A 67 -9.42 4.62 0.01
C GLY A 67 -8.90 4.27 -1.38
N PHE A 68 -8.57 5.29 -2.18
CA PHE A 68 -7.98 5.07 -3.51
C PHE A 68 -6.66 4.29 -3.46
N PHE A 69 -5.88 4.46 -2.39
CA PHE A 69 -4.58 3.78 -2.22
C PHE A 69 -4.76 2.28 -1.99
N GLU A 70 -5.84 1.85 -1.30
CA GLU A 70 -6.17 0.42 -1.18
C GLU A 70 -6.50 -0.18 -2.56
N GLU A 71 -7.09 0.61 -3.44
CA GLU A 71 -7.46 0.18 -4.81
C GLU A 71 -6.35 0.31 -5.83
N PHE A 72 -5.29 1.04 -5.51
CA PHE A 72 -4.21 1.35 -6.44
C PHE A 72 -3.51 0.09 -6.97
N GLN A 73 -2.97 0.17 -8.19
CA GLN A 73 -2.13 -0.88 -8.77
C GLN A 73 -0.67 -0.55 -8.55
N TYR A 74 -0.07 -1.15 -7.52
CA TYR A 74 1.35 -1.02 -7.21
C TYR A 74 2.20 -1.88 -8.15
N VAL A 75 2.22 -1.53 -9.44
CA VAL A 75 3.01 -2.20 -10.48
C VAL A 75 3.75 -1.12 -11.25
N VAL A 76 5.05 -1.31 -11.46
CA VAL A 76 5.90 -0.43 -12.28
C VAL A 76 6.18 -1.13 -13.60
N ASN A 77 5.57 -0.65 -14.68
CA ASN A 77 5.84 -1.06 -16.05
C ASN A 77 6.70 -0.01 -16.78
N ASN A 78 6.51 1.27 -16.46
CA ASN A 78 7.28 2.38 -16.96
C ASN A 78 7.64 3.33 -15.80
N PHE A 79 8.93 3.44 -15.50
CA PHE A 79 9.45 4.26 -14.40
C PHE A 79 9.02 5.72 -14.48
N ALA A 80 9.08 6.32 -15.67
CA ALA A 80 8.78 7.74 -15.86
C ALA A 80 7.28 8.05 -15.71
N VAL A 81 6.41 7.05 -15.82
CA VAL A 81 4.95 7.23 -15.77
C VAL A 81 4.39 6.76 -14.43
N ASP A 82 4.72 5.53 -14.03
CA ASP A 82 4.06 4.86 -12.90
C ASP A 82 4.55 5.37 -11.53
N LEU A 83 5.75 5.98 -11.48
CA LEU A 83 6.29 6.59 -10.25
C LEU A 83 5.96 8.08 -10.14
N ALA A 84 5.54 8.71 -11.24
CA ALA A 84 5.39 10.16 -11.34
C ALA A 84 4.27 10.74 -10.48
N ASP A 85 3.29 9.93 -10.07
CA ASP A 85 2.19 10.39 -9.20
C ASP A 85 2.50 10.29 -7.69
N GLY A 86 3.64 9.69 -7.35
CA GLY A 86 4.13 9.54 -5.99
C GLY A 86 3.51 8.39 -5.19
N VAL A 87 2.48 7.69 -5.68
CA VAL A 87 1.78 6.69 -4.87
C VAL A 87 2.65 5.45 -4.62
N ILE A 88 3.32 4.95 -5.66
CA ILE A 88 4.25 3.82 -5.53
C ILE A 88 5.48 4.21 -4.70
N LEU A 89 6.01 5.42 -4.92
CA LEU A 89 7.15 5.95 -4.15
C LEU A 89 6.80 6.09 -2.66
N GLY A 90 5.60 6.59 -2.33
CA GLY A 90 5.11 6.67 -0.97
C GLY A 90 5.03 5.29 -0.30
N LYS A 91 4.57 4.28 -1.05
CA LYS A 91 4.54 2.90 -0.53
C LYS A 91 5.94 2.35 -0.31
N ALA A 92 6.89 2.66 -1.19
CA ALA A 92 8.28 2.27 -1.01
C ALA A 92 8.90 2.93 0.24
N VAL A 93 8.60 4.21 0.51
CA VAL A 93 9.03 4.90 1.73
C VAL A 93 8.49 4.20 2.99
N GLU A 94 7.20 3.84 3.03
CA GLU A 94 6.62 3.09 4.17
C GLU A 94 7.38 1.79 4.43
N LEU A 95 7.62 1.01 3.38
CA LEU A 95 8.28 -0.30 3.50
C LEU A 95 9.75 -0.18 3.93
N VAL A 96 10.48 0.76 3.33
CA VAL A 96 11.91 0.97 3.60
C VAL A 96 12.11 1.56 4.99
N ALA A 97 11.34 2.55 5.40
CA ALA A 97 11.47 3.16 6.73
C ALA A 97 10.77 2.34 7.84
N GLY A 98 10.07 1.25 7.51
CA GLY A 98 9.38 0.41 8.50
C GLY A 98 8.22 1.16 9.18
N LEU A 99 7.49 1.96 8.42
CA LEU A 99 6.38 2.77 8.93
C LEU A 99 5.10 1.95 9.01
N GLU A 100 4.17 2.42 9.84
CA GLU A 100 2.83 1.86 9.93
C GLU A 100 2.16 1.81 8.53
N PRO A 101 1.43 0.72 8.21
CA PRO A 101 0.78 0.57 6.91
C PRO A 101 -0.10 1.77 6.56
N ASN A 102 0.10 2.33 5.37
CA ASN A 102 -0.68 3.45 4.82
C ASN A 102 -0.49 4.80 5.53
N SER A 103 0.49 4.93 6.43
CA SER A 103 0.82 6.19 7.11
C SER A 103 1.29 7.31 6.18
N VAL A 104 1.82 6.97 5.00
CA VAL A 104 2.21 7.93 3.95
C VAL A 104 1.19 7.94 2.83
N VAL A 105 0.85 6.78 2.24
CA VAL A 105 -0.07 6.72 1.09
C VAL A 105 -1.50 7.12 1.46
N GLY A 106 -1.90 6.98 2.72
CA GLY A 106 -3.17 7.48 3.25
C GLY A 106 -3.25 9.00 3.34
N CYS A 107 -2.11 9.69 3.36
CA CYS A 107 -2.04 11.15 3.34
C CYS A 107 -2.05 11.72 1.91
N LEU A 108 -1.86 10.87 0.90
CA LEU A 108 -1.85 11.28 -0.50
C LEU A 108 -3.27 11.50 -1.01
N ARG A 109 -3.39 12.21 -2.13
CA ARG A 109 -4.65 12.41 -2.85
C ARG A 109 -4.74 11.44 -4.02
N ASN A 110 -5.96 11.10 -4.42
CA ASN A 110 -6.18 10.26 -5.60
C ASN A 110 -5.46 10.86 -6.84
N PRO A 111 -4.53 10.12 -7.48
CA PRO A 111 -3.67 10.66 -8.53
C PRO A 111 -4.38 10.89 -9.88
N SER A 112 -5.64 10.45 -10.05
CA SER A 112 -6.45 10.60 -11.27
C SER A 112 -6.91 12.05 -11.54
N GLY A 113 -6.00 13.01 -11.43
CA GLY A 113 -6.29 14.42 -11.65
C GLY A 113 -5.11 15.20 -12.22
N ASP A 114 -5.08 16.49 -11.92
CA ASP A 114 -4.14 17.46 -12.47
C ASP A 114 -2.70 17.30 -11.96
N ARG A 115 -1.77 17.91 -12.70
CA ARG A 115 -0.34 17.91 -12.39
C ARG A 115 -0.05 18.45 -10.99
N LEU A 116 -0.75 19.50 -10.55
CA LEU A 116 -0.55 20.10 -9.23
C LEU A 116 -0.86 19.13 -8.10
N ARG A 117 -1.90 18.29 -8.24
CA ARG A 117 -2.22 17.25 -7.27
C ARG A 117 -1.09 16.21 -7.17
N LYS A 118 -0.53 15.77 -8.30
CA LYS A 118 0.61 14.85 -8.31
C LYS A 118 1.86 15.46 -7.65
N ILE A 119 2.14 16.74 -7.91
CA ILE A 119 3.25 17.47 -7.25
C ILE A 119 3.06 17.50 -5.73
N LYS A 120 1.84 17.79 -5.25
CA LYS A 120 1.55 17.76 -3.81
C LYS A 120 1.75 16.36 -3.21
N ASN A 121 1.33 15.31 -3.91
CA ASN A 121 1.58 13.94 -3.46
C ASN A 121 3.08 13.64 -3.36
N VAL A 122 3.85 13.92 -4.41
CA VAL A 122 5.29 13.66 -4.41
C VAL A 122 6.01 14.49 -3.34
N ASN A 123 5.62 15.74 -3.11
CA ASN A 123 6.17 16.54 -2.01
C ASN A 123 5.88 15.92 -0.63
N GLU A 124 4.68 15.38 -0.40
CA GLU A 124 4.36 14.66 0.84
C GLU A 124 5.27 13.43 1.00
N VAL A 125 5.47 12.66 -0.09
CA VAL A 125 6.37 11.48 -0.09
C VAL A 125 7.80 11.86 0.27
N LEU A 126 8.36 12.88 -0.39
CA LEU A 126 9.72 13.36 -0.13
C LEU A 126 9.85 13.91 1.30
N SER A 127 8.81 14.59 1.79
CA SER A 127 8.79 15.12 3.16
C SER A 127 8.70 14.00 4.20
N ALA A 128 7.90 12.97 3.95
CA ALA A 128 7.86 11.77 4.79
C ALA A 128 9.22 11.06 4.81
N ALA A 129 9.86 10.87 3.65
CA ALA A 129 11.19 10.28 3.56
C ALA A 129 12.21 11.04 4.42
N LYS A 130 12.27 12.38 4.30
CA LYS A 130 13.16 13.23 5.10
C LYS A 130 12.89 13.12 6.60
N ARG A 131 11.61 13.15 7.02
CA ARG A 131 11.22 13.00 8.42
C ARG A 131 11.69 11.68 9.03
N HIS A 132 11.84 10.64 8.20
CA HIS A 132 12.29 9.31 8.61
C HIS A 132 13.76 9.03 8.25
N GLY A 133 14.57 10.07 8.05
CA GLY A 133 16.02 9.96 7.90
C GLY A 133 16.49 9.41 6.55
N ILE A 134 15.60 9.33 5.55
CA ILE A 134 15.98 8.98 4.19
C ILE A 134 16.42 10.26 3.49
N ASP A 135 17.69 10.31 3.08
CA ASP A 135 18.20 11.37 2.23
C ASP A 135 17.49 11.33 0.87
N THR A 136 16.97 12.48 0.42
CA THR A 136 16.29 12.62 -0.87
C THR A 136 17.16 13.28 -1.94
N GLY A 137 18.36 13.75 -1.57
CA GLY A 137 19.16 14.62 -2.44
C GLY A 137 18.45 15.90 -2.84
N ASP A 138 18.81 16.41 -4.01
CA ASP A 138 18.25 17.63 -4.62
C ASP A 138 17.02 17.35 -5.51
N VAL A 139 16.46 16.14 -5.42
CA VAL A 139 15.31 15.70 -6.21
C VAL A 139 14.10 16.60 -5.93
N LYS A 140 13.53 17.14 -7.01
CA LYS A 140 12.34 18.02 -6.96
C LYS A 140 11.08 17.27 -7.40
N ALA A 141 9.98 17.50 -6.70
CA ALA A 141 8.69 16.88 -7.01
C ALA A 141 8.23 17.16 -8.45
N GLU A 142 8.45 18.37 -8.96
CA GLU A 142 8.10 18.76 -10.33
C GLU A 142 8.80 17.90 -11.38
N SER A 143 10.02 17.44 -11.06
CA SER A 143 10.87 16.66 -11.95
C SER A 143 10.43 15.20 -12.00
N ILE A 144 10.11 14.61 -10.84
CA ILE A 144 9.48 13.30 -10.74
C ILE A 144 8.15 13.30 -11.50
N VAL A 145 7.30 14.30 -11.28
CA VAL A 145 5.98 14.39 -11.94
C VAL A 145 6.11 14.57 -13.46
N GLN A 146 7.19 15.19 -13.92
CA GLN A 146 7.51 15.32 -15.34
C GLN A 146 8.09 14.03 -15.95
N GLY A 147 8.37 13.02 -15.13
CA GLY A 147 8.95 11.76 -15.60
C GLY A 147 10.45 11.85 -15.90
N ARG A 148 11.18 12.78 -15.27
CA ARG A 148 12.64 12.84 -15.39
C ARG A 148 13.24 11.61 -14.70
N THR A 149 13.64 10.63 -15.50
CA THR A 149 14.11 9.32 -15.02
C THR A 149 15.32 9.44 -14.10
N ASP A 150 16.21 10.39 -14.33
CA ASP A 150 17.41 10.56 -13.50
C ASP A 150 17.06 10.93 -12.06
N ASP A 151 16.14 11.87 -11.83
CA ASP A 151 15.72 12.23 -10.46
C ASP A 151 14.89 11.13 -9.80
N ILE A 152 14.06 10.43 -10.60
CA ILE A 152 13.31 9.27 -10.11
C ILE A 152 14.28 8.17 -9.67
N LEU A 153 15.28 7.87 -10.49
CA LEU A 153 16.28 6.85 -10.20
C LEU A 153 17.17 7.26 -9.04
N GLU A 154 17.54 8.53 -8.92
CA GLU A 154 18.28 9.04 -7.76
C GLU A 154 17.49 8.76 -6.47
N PHE A 155 16.20 9.11 -6.43
CA PHE A 155 15.40 8.87 -5.23
C PHE A 155 15.22 7.37 -4.94
N VAL A 156 14.94 6.56 -5.97
CA VAL A 156 14.85 5.10 -5.82
C VAL A 156 16.17 4.50 -5.32
N TRP A 157 17.31 4.97 -5.83
CA TRP A 157 18.63 4.48 -5.42
C TRP A 157 18.91 4.79 -3.95
N ARG A 158 18.48 5.96 -3.46
CA ARG A 158 18.59 6.32 -2.04
C ARG A 158 17.73 5.40 -1.16
N LEU A 159 16.52 5.07 -1.59
CA LEU A 159 15.67 4.07 -0.91
C LEU A 159 16.33 2.68 -0.90
N VAL A 160 16.90 2.25 -2.03
CA VAL A 160 17.65 0.98 -2.12
C VAL A 160 18.87 0.99 -1.20
N GLY A 161 19.58 2.11 -1.09
CA GLY A 161 20.73 2.25 -0.19
C GLY A 161 20.35 2.09 1.28
N VAL A 162 19.26 2.73 1.71
CA VAL A 162 18.71 2.55 3.07
C VAL A 162 18.25 1.12 3.28
N PHE A 163 17.55 0.55 2.30
CA PHE A 163 17.11 -0.84 2.38
C PHE A 163 18.30 -1.80 2.51
N ALA A 164 19.32 -1.66 1.67
CA ALA A 164 20.50 -2.50 1.67
C ALA A 164 21.32 -2.38 2.97
N SER A 165 21.40 -1.18 3.55
CA SER A 165 22.13 -0.98 4.81
C SER A 165 21.47 -1.70 5.99
N MET A 166 20.14 -1.85 5.99
CA MET A 166 19.42 -2.65 7.00
C MET A 166 19.85 -4.13 7.02
N TYR A 167 20.24 -4.68 5.87
CA TYR A 167 20.62 -6.10 5.74
C TYR A 167 22.12 -6.32 5.61
N ARG A 168 22.95 -5.28 5.68
CA ARG A 168 24.41 -5.39 5.63
C ARG A 168 24.99 -6.37 6.67
N PRO A 169 24.53 -6.41 7.94
CA PRO A 169 25.04 -7.37 8.92
C PRO A 169 24.75 -8.84 8.55
N ALA A 170 23.61 -9.10 7.91
CA ALA A 170 23.25 -10.42 7.39
C ALA A 170 24.01 -10.75 6.10
N ALA A 171 24.28 -9.75 5.25
CA ALA A 171 25.00 -9.92 3.99
C ALA A 171 26.47 -10.32 4.16
N GLU A 172 27.10 -9.92 5.26
CA GLU A 172 28.50 -10.26 5.59
C GLU A 172 28.65 -11.69 6.14
N THR A 173 27.56 -12.30 6.61
CA THR A 173 27.55 -13.61 7.26
C THR A 173 26.84 -14.71 6.46
N MET A 174 26.00 -14.35 5.49
CA MET A 174 25.15 -15.27 4.74
C MET A 174 25.61 -15.39 3.27
N GLN A 175 25.48 -16.57 2.68
CA GLN A 175 25.69 -16.72 1.23
C GLN A 175 24.62 -15.94 0.45
N SER A 176 24.94 -15.47 -0.76
CA SER A 176 24.10 -14.54 -1.53
C SER A 176 22.65 -15.02 -1.74
N ALA A 177 22.45 -16.34 -1.91
CA ALA A 177 21.12 -16.93 -2.06
C ALA A 177 20.31 -16.90 -0.75
N GLU A 178 20.97 -17.07 0.39
CA GLU A 178 20.33 -17.01 1.72
C GLU A 178 19.98 -15.58 2.10
N LEU A 179 20.85 -14.61 1.77
CA LEU A 179 20.57 -13.19 1.95
C LEU A 179 19.33 -12.77 1.14
N LEU A 180 19.24 -13.16 -0.13
CA LEU A 180 18.05 -12.90 -0.95
C LEU A 180 16.79 -13.48 -0.31
N LEU A 181 16.84 -14.76 0.13
CA LEU A 181 15.72 -15.41 0.81
C LEU A 181 15.32 -14.73 2.12
N HIS A 182 16.28 -14.24 2.89
CA HIS A 182 16.07 -13.52 4.14
C HIS A 182 15.42 -12.15 3.89
N VAL A 183 15.97 -11.38 2.94
CA VAL A 183 15.44 -10.09 2.49
C VAL A 183 14.01 -10.23 1.97
N TYR A 184 13.74 -11.22 1.12
CA TYR A 184 12.40 -11.49 0.61
C TYR A 184 11.42 -11.90 1.72
N ARG A 185 11.86 -12.69 2.71
CA ARG A 185 11.02 -13.06 3.87
C ARG A 185 10.65 -11.84 4.71
N GLN A 186 11.61 -10.99 5.03
CA GLN A 186 11.37 -9.77 5.81
C GLN A 186 10.50 -8.76 5.04
N MET A 187 10.72 -8.60 3.73
CA MET A 187 9.81 -7.82 2.89
C MET A 187 8.39 -8.42 2.91
N ALA A 188 8.26 -9.74 2.79
CA ALA A 188 6.96 -10.43 2.80
C ALA A 188 6.22 -10.28 4.13
N GLU A 189 6.95 -10.33 5.25
CA GLU A 189 6.43 -10.09 6.60
C GLU A 189 5.93 -8.65 6.72
N ARG A 190 6.72 -7.66 6.29
CA ARG A 190 6.35 -6.23 6.33
C ARG A 190 5.26 -5.82 5.34
N SER A 191 5.01 -6.63 4.31
CA SER A 191 4.01 -6.33 3.26
C SER A 191 2.77 -7.23 3.31
N ALA A 192 2.68 -8.16 4.27
CA ALA A 192 1.64 -9.19 4.34
C ALA A 192 1.50 -10.04 3.05
N ILE A 193 2.60 -10.27 2.30
CA ILE A 193 2.65 -11.11 1.08
C ILE A 193 3.22 -12.49 1.40
N THR A 194 2.82 -13.10 2.51
CA THR A 194 3.42 -14.37 2.94
C THR A 194 2.98 -15.54 2.04
N GLU A 195 1.73 -15.57 1.58
CA GLU A 195 1.21 -16.71 0.80
C GLU A 195 1.70 -16.78 -0.66
N LYS A 196 1.81 -15.63 -1.34
CA LYS A 196 2.20 -15.60 -2.75
C LYS A 196 3.70 -15.89 -2.93
N ILE A 197 4.52 -15.48 -1.96
CA ILE A 197 5.97 -15.71 -1.95
C ILE A 197 6.29 -17.15 -1.56
N MET A 198 5.59 -17.76 -0.59
CA MET A 198 5.72 -19.19 -0.28
C MET A 198 5.41 -20.08 -1.50
N ARG A 199 4.40 -19.72 -2.30
CA ARG A 199 4.08 -20.42 -3.56
C ARG A 199 5.16 -20.27 -4.65
N LEU A 200 5.87 -19.15 -4.67
CA LEU A 200 6.99 -18.91 -5.61
C LEU A 200 8.29 -19.57 -5.12
N ALA A 201 8.55 -19.55 -3.82
CA ALA A 201 9.69 -20.22 -3.18
C ALA A 201 9.60 -21.76 -3.30
N GLY A 202 8.39 -22.33 -3.21
CA GLY A 202 8.16 -23.76 -3.49
C GLY A 202 8.49 -24.18 -4.94
N LYS A 203 8.49 -23.23 -5.88
CA LYS A 203 8.91 -23.45 -7.27
C LYS A 203 10.43 -23.35 -7.46
N HIS A 204 11.17 -22.72 -6.55
CA HIS A 204 12.64 -22.63 -6.63
C HIS A 204 13.35 -23.97 -6.38
N THR A 205 12.71 -24.92 -5.69
CA THR A 205 13.18 -26.32 -5.61
C THR A 205 13.31 -26.98 -6.99
N HIS A 206 12.52 -26.53 -7.96
CA HIS A 206 12.53 -27.06 -9.31
C HIS A 206 13.65 -26.46 -10.17
N TYR A 207 14.06 -25.22 -9.92
CA TYR A 207 15.17 -24.55 -10.61
C TYR A 207 16.55 -25.04 -10.16
N ARG A 208 16.68 -25.50 -8.92
CA ARG A 208 17.93 -26.10 -8.39
C ARG A 208 18.36 -27.34 -9.18
N ARG A 209 17.39 -28.20 -9.53
CA ARG A 209 17.62 -29.39 -10.39
C ARG A 209 17.92 -29.07 -11.85
N MET A 210 17.51 -27.91 -12.35
CA MET A 210 17.71 -27.53 -13.76
C MET A 210 19.06 -26.83 -14.00
N LEU A 211 19.66 -26.27 -12.94
CA LEU A 211 20.93 -25.52 -13.00
C LEU A 211 22.14 -26.30 -12.44
N GLY A 212 21.96 -27.58 -12.06
CA GLY A 212 23.08 -28.45 -11.69
C GLY A 212 23.84 -28.02 -10.42
N PHE A 213 23.13 -27.48 -9.42
CA PHE A 213 23.62 -27.30 -8.05
C PHE A 213 22.90 -28.24 -7.08
#